data_AF-X1VC86-F1
#
_entry.id   AF-X1VC86-F1
#
_cell.length_a   1.000
_cell.length_b   1.000
_cell.length_c   1.000
_cell.angle_alpha   90.00
_cell.angle_beta   90.00
_cell.angle_gamma   90.00
#
_symmetry.space_group_name_H-M   'P 1'
#
loop_
_entity.id
_entity.type
_entity.pdbx_description
1 polymer ?
#
loop_
_entity_poly.entity_id
_entity_poly.type
_entity_poly.pdbx_seq_one_letter_code
_entity_poly.pdbx_strand_id
1 'polypeptide(L)'
;LRQILRQYYLEDKDWQNNKVSEVVIYIRDIVRKNKIEMEQLTPPPTLIPLQNCIVDMSEIVEERDEAKRNGSVNPKKTKPKILEYSKDYFFLSKLRVDYNPKHKTCPRLDEIFSQLVTAEDLPILYEIPAYCLWRSYPENKMFTLWGEGRHGKTQYGEAIIYLLGKENITAWSSKGLGEKFALATLQDKYANIGSEESAMTIKDVAVLKDITGGGTITAQNKFKNPFEFTPFCKIILMGNRLPTSPILDDAWI
;
A
#
# COMPACT_ATOMS: atom_id res chain seq x y z
N LEU A 1 -21.44 18.91 -4.97
CA LEU A 1 -22.06 17.58 -5.20
C LEU A 1 -23.58 17.54 -5.05
N ARG A 2 -24.18 18.05 -3.97
CA ARG A 2 -25.64 17.98 -3.69
C ARG A 2 -26.56 18.65 -4.73
N GLN A 3 -26.09 19.69 -5.41
CA GLN A 3 -26.84 20.41 -6.46
C GLN A 3 -26.69 19.78 -7.86
N ILE A 4 -25.53 19.20 -8.17
CA ILE A 4 -25.25 18.55 -9.46
C ILE A 4 -26.00 17.22 -9.57
N LEU A 5 -26.07 16.46 -8.48
CA LEU A 5 -26.85 15.22 -8.39
C LEU A 5 -28.37 15.45 -8.50
N ARG A 6 -28.84 16.66 -8.15
CA ARG A 6 -30.26 17.03 -8.15
C ARG A 6 -30.83 17.32 -9.53
N GLN A 7 -29.98 17.66 -10.50
CA GLN A 7 -30.42 18.23 -11.77
C GLN A 7 -30.32 17.24 -12.95
N TYR A 8 -29.59 16.14 -12.79
CA TYR A 8 -29.22 15.27 -13.93
C TYR A 8 -29.64 13.80 -13.81
N TYR A 9 -30.03 13.28 -12.63
CA TYR A 9 -30.05 11.82 -12.45
C TYR A 9 -31.26 11.20 -11.73
N LEU A 10 -32.29 11.94 -11.35
CA LEU A 10 -33.49 11.34 -10.74
C LEU A 10 -34.76 12.05 -11.23
N GLU A 11 -35.69 11.31 -11.84
CA GLU A 11 -37.06 11.79 -12.02
C GLU A 11 -37.83 11.67 -10.69
N ASP A 12 -38.80 12.55 -10.45
CA ASP A 12 -39.54 12.66 -9.18
C ASP A 12 -40.21 11.34 -8.70
N LYS A 13 -40.38 10.36 -9.60
CA LYS A 13 -40.92 9.03 -9.31
C LYS A 13 -39.95 8.08 -8.60
N ASP A 14 -38.65 8.32 -8.64
CA ASP A 14 -37.64 7.41 -8.08
C ASP A 14 -37.35 7.64 -6.58
N TRP A 15 -37.95 8.70 -6.00
CA TRP A 15 -37.68 9.12 -4.62
C TRP A 15 -38.23 8.17 -3.56
N GLN A 16 -39.21 7.32 -3.90
CA GLN A 16 -39.92 6.51 -2.91
C GLN A 16 -39.37 5.09 -2.72
N ASN A 17 -38.53 4.58 -3.64
CA ASN A 17 -38.17 3.16 -3.63
C ASN A 17 -36.74 2.84 -3.20
N ASN A 18 -35.79 3.78 -3.23
CA ASN A 18 -34.40 3.45 -2.91
C ASN A 18 -34.05 3.95 -1.51
N LYS A 19 -34.02 3.04 -0.53
CA LYS A 19 -33.47 3.35 0.80
C LYS A 19 -32.02 3.78 0.64
N VAL A 20 -31.58 4.76 1.43
CA VAL A 20 -30.20 5.30 1.41
C VAL A 20 -29.14 4.18 1.48
N SER A 21 -29.46 3.05 2.11
CA SER A 21 -28.61 1.85 2.14
C SER A 21 -28.37 1.22 0.77
N GLU A 22 -29.36 1.17 -0.11
CA GLU A 22 -29.23 0.57 -1.46
C GLU A 22 -28.45 1.49 -2.39
N VAL A 23 -28.60 2.81 -2.28
CA VAL A 23 -27.78 3.78 -3.00
C VAL A 23 -26.32 3.71 -2.54
N VAL A 24 -26.07 3.55 -1.23
CA VAL A 24 -24.69 3.39 -0.71
C VAL A 24 -24.08 2.06 -1.13
N ILE A 25 -24.86 0.97 -1.19
CA ILE A 25 -24.40 -0.33 -1.71
C ILE A 25 -24.11 -0.22 -3.21
N TYR A 26 -24.99 0.41 -3.98
CA TYR A 26 -24.81 0.63 -5.41
C TYR A 26 -23.59 1.51 -5.70
N ILE A 27 -23.36 2.57 -4.92
CA ILE A 27 -22.15 3.41 -5.03
C ILE A 27 -20.92 2.63 -4.58
N ARG A 28 -20.98 1.78 -3.54
CA ARG A 28 -19.85 0.91 -3.15
C ARG A 28 -19.50 -0.09 -4.24
N ASP A 29 -20.51 -0.70 -4.85
CA ASP A 29 -20.33 -1.64 -5.95
C ASP A 29 -19.84 -0.93 -7.21
N ILE A 30 -20.29 0.30 -7.47
CA ILE A 30 -19.76 1.15 -8.54
C ILE A 30 -18.34 1.60 -8.24
N VAL A 31 -17.96 1.94 -7.01
CA VAL A 31 -16.58 2.32 -6.67
C VAL A 31 -15.65 1.10 -6.69
N ARG A 32 -16.17 -0.10 -6.37
CA ARG A 32 -15.44 -1.37 -6.54
C ARG A 32 -15.37 -1.83 -8.00
N LYS A 33 -16.41 -1.58 -8.81
CA LYS A 33 -16.47 -1.94 -10.24
C LYS A 33 -15.75 -0.93 -11.12
N ASN A 34 -15.85 0.36 -10.79
CA ASN A 34 -15.02 1.44 -11.28
C ASN A 34 -13.72 1.41 -10.48
N LYS A 35 -12.92 0.37 -10.73
CA LYS A 35 -11.49 0.57 -10.89
C LYS A 35 -11.33 1.93 -11.56
N ILE A 36 -10.72 2.91 -10.89
CA ILE A 36 -9.95 3.89 -11.64
C ILE A 36 -9.12 3.01 -12.57
N GLU A 37 -9.38 3.08 -13.88
CA GLU A 37 -8.69 2.24 -14.85
C GLU A 37 -7.21 2.36 -14.52
N MET A 38 -6.60 1.28 -14.04
CA MET A 38 -5.19 1.26 -13.61
C MET A 38 -4.27 1.70 -14.77
N GLU A 39 -4.81 1.66 -16.00
CA GLU A 39 -4.28 2.15 -17.27
C GLU A 39 -4.14 3.68 -17.36
N GLN A 40 -4.90 4.47 -16.59
CA GLN A 40 -4.80 5.94 -16.59
C GLN A 40 -3.73 6.47 -15.64
N LEU A 41 -3.30 5.66 -14.66
CA LEU A 41 -2.20 6.01 -13.78
C LEU A 41 -0.87 5.83 -14.54
N THR A 42 -0.09 6.90 -14.61
CA THR A 42 1.23 6.90 -15.22
C THR A 42 2.29 7.13 -14.14
N PRO A 43 3.21 6.17 -13.93
CA PRO A 43 3.22 4.78 -14.44
C PRO A 43 2.13 3.87 -13.81
N PRO A 44 1.70 2.81 -14.51
CA PRO A 44 0.78 1.83 -13.95
C PRO A 44 1.31 1.21 -12.65
N PRO A 45 0.49 1.05 -11.61
CA PRO A 45 0.95 0.69 -10.26
C PRO A 45 1.50 -0.75 -10.14
N THR A 46 1.25 -1.58 -11.15
CA THR A 46 1.79 -2.94 -11.31
C THR A 46 3.20 -2.97 -11.89
N LEU A 47 3.71 -1.85 -12.40
CA LEU A 47 5.09 -1.75 -12.87
C LEU A 47 6.04 -1.41 -11.73
N ILE A 48 7.16 -2.12 -11.67
CA ILE A 48 8.22 -1.95 -10.68
C ILE A 48 9.50 -1.51 -11.40
N PRO A 49 9.97 -0.26 -11.19
CA PRO A 49 11.17 0.29 -11.81
C PRO A 49 12.43 -0.17 -11.05
N LEU A 50 13.08 -1.23 -11.50
CA LEU A 50 14.37 -1.71 -10.98
C LEU A 50 15.54 -1.02 -11.69
N GLN A 51 16.76 -1.10 -11.16
CA GLN A 51 17.89 -0.33 -11.68
C GLN A 51 18.15 -0.61 -13.17
N ASN A 52 18.08 -1.89 -13.57
CA ASN A 52 18.38 -2.37 -14.91
C ASN A 52 17.15 -2.62 -15.81
N CYS A 53 15.94 -2.72 -15.27
CA CYS A 53 14.73 -2.99 -16.05
C CYS A 53 13.44 -2.53 -15.35
N ILE A 54 12.31 -2.65 -16.04
CA ILE A 54 10.98 -2.57 -15.42
C ILE A 54 10.41 -3.99 -15.33
N VAL A 55 9.93 -4.36 -14.14
CA VAL A 55 9.20 -5.62 -13.93
C VAL A 55 7.72 -5.32 -13.99
N ASP A 56 7.01 -5.95 -14.90
CA ASP A 56 5.58 -5.83 -15.08
C ASP A 56 4.85 -7.02 -14.44
N MET A 57 4.03 -6.71 -13.44
CA MET A 57 3.25 -7.67 -12.66
C MET A 57 1.79 -7.77 -13.10
N SER A 58 1.37 -7.07 -14.16
CA SER A 58 -0.05 -6.89 -14.50
C SER A 58 -0.78 -8.22 -14.71
N GLU A 59 -0.21 -9.15 -15.47
CA GLU A 59 -0.81 -10.49 -15.69
C GLU A 59 -0.94 -11.30 -14.37
N ILE A 60 0.09 -11.23 -13.51
CA ILE A 60 0.07 -11.93 -12.20
C ILE A 60 -1.04 -11.36 -11.32
N VAL A 61 -1.23 -10.05 -11.35
CA VAL A 61 -2.29 -9.36 -10.59
C VAL A 61 -3.68 -9.74 -11.13
N GLU A 62 -3.86 -9.76 -12.44
CA GLU A 62 -5.13 -10.14 -13.08
C GLU A 62 -5.53 -11.58 -12.75
N GLU A 63 -4.58 -12.53 -12.85
CA GLU A 63 -4.82 -13.92 -12.49
C GLU A 63 -5.15 -14.07 -11.00
N ARG A 64 -4.47 -13.33 -10.13
CA ARG A 64 -4.78 -13.30 -8.69
C ARG A 64 -6.21 -12.81 -8.46
N ASP A 65 -6.61 -11.73 -9.10
CA ASP A 65 -7.95 -11.15 -8.95
C ASP A 65 -9.04 -12.04 -9.56
N GLU A 66 -8.75 -12.75 -10.64
CA GLU A 66 -9.63 -13.78 -11.19
C GLU A 66 -9.76 -15.00 -10.26
N ALA A 67 -8.65 -15.50 -9.73
CA ALA A 67 -8.65 -16.60 -8.76
C ALA A 67 -9.47 -16.25 -7.52
N LYS A 68 -9.31 -15.02 -6.99
CA LYS A 68 -10.13 -14.51 -5.88
C LYS A 68 -11.63 -14.46 -6.22
N ARG A 69 -11.99 -13.98 -7.41
CA ARG A 69 -13.39 -13.93 -7.88
C ARG A 69 -14.01 -15.32 -8.02
N ASN A 70 -13.21 -16.29 -8.48
CA ASN A 70 -13.68 -17.65 -8.76
C ASN A 70 -13.53 -18.60 -7.57
N GLY A 71 -13.04 -18.11 -6.41
CA GLY A 71 -12.79 -18.93 -5.22
C GLY A 71 -11.68 -19.98 -5.42
N SER A 72 -10.82 -19.82 -6.42
CA SER A 72 -9.75 -20.76 -6.74
C SER A 72 -8.54 -20.52 -5.84
N VAL A 73 -8.03 -21.59 -5.21
CA VAL A 73 -6.94 -21.51 -4.21
C VAL A 73 -5.55 -21.52 -4.87
N ASN A 74 -5.45 -21.92 -6.15
CA ASN A 74 -4.18 -22.06 -6.86
C ASN A 74 -4.14 -21.19 -8.12
N PRO A 75 -3.63 -19.94 -8.03
CA PRO A 75 -3.34 -19.15 -9.22
C PRO A 75 -2.28 -19.86 -10.09
N LYS A 76 -2.36 -19.67 -11.42
CA LYS A 76 -1.34 -20.17 -12.34
C LYS A 76 0.02 -19.55 -12.01
N LYS A 77 1.10 -20.30 -12.20
CA LYS A 77 2.47 -19.80 -12.00
C LYS A 77 2.89 -18.95 -13.20
N THR A 78 2.39 -17.72 -13.27
CA THR A 78 2.76 -16.76 -14.31
C THR A 78 4.05 -16.04 -13.94
N LYS A 79 4.92 -15.86 -14.93
CA LYS A 79 6.18 -15.14 -14.76
C LYS A 79 5.96 -13.66 -15.04
N PRO A 80 6.65 -12.76 -14.34
CA PRO A 80 6.56 -11.34 -14.66
C PRO A 80 7.18 -11.07 -16.03
N LYS A 81 6.66 -10.06 -16.72
CA LYS A 81 7.26 -9.55 -17.95
C LYS A 81 8.38 -8.56 -17.59
N ILE A 82 9.46 -8.60 -18.37
CA ILE A 82 10.58 -7.69 -18.21
C ILE A 82 10.56 -6.72 -19.38
N LEU A 83 10.48 -5.42 -19.06
CA LEU A 83 10.37 -4.34 -20.02
C LEU A 83 11.62 -3.45 -19.96
N GLU A 84 11.93 -2.83 -21.09
CA GLU A 84 12.95 -1.78 -21.17
C GLU A 84 12.38 -0.44 -20.72
N TYR A 85 13.26 0.44 -20.26
CA TYR A 85 12.86 1.79 -19.88
C TYR A 85 12.44 2.61 -21.10
N SER A 86 11.20 3.10 -21.06
CA SER A 86 10.73 4.18 -21.93
C SER A 86 10.38 5.43 -21.10
N LYS A 87 10.43 6.59 -21.75
CA LYS A 87 9.94 7.87 -21.19
C LYS A 87 8.42 7.83 -20.95
N ASP A 88 7.70 6.99 -21.67
CA ASP A 88 6.24 6.87 -21.62
C ASP A 88 5.73 6.37 -20.26
N TYR A 89 6.60 5.78 -19.44
CA TYR A 89 6.22 5.33 -18.11
C TYR A 89 6.32 6.44 -17.05
N PHE A 90 7.03 7.54 -17.27
CA PHE A 90 7.12 8.67 -16.32
C PHE A 90 7.53 8.30 -14.88
N PHE A 91 8.42 7.31 -14.69
CA PHE A 91 8.96 7.00 -13.37
C PHE A 91 9.77 8.18 -12.80
N LEU A 92 9.39 8.64 -11.61
CA LEU A 92 10.12 9.69 -10.87
C LEU A 92 11.31 9.15 -10.07
N SER A 93 11.31 7.84 -9.79
CA SER A 93 12.41 7.14 -9.13
C SER A 93 12.57 5.71 -9.64
N LYS A 94 13.73 5.12 -9.34
CA LYS A 94 14.04 3.71 -9.55
C LYS A 94 14.50 3.10 -8.23
N LEU A 95 14.29 1.79 -8.08
CA LEU A 95 14.88 0.99 -7.02
C LEU A 95 16.32 0.65 -7.40
N ARG A 96 17.28 0.86 -6.49
CA ARG A 96 18.72 0.62 -6.72
C ARG A 96 19.09 -0.86 -6.62
N VAL A 97 18.25 -1.73 -7.18
CA VAL A 97 18.40 -3.18 -7.15
C VAL A 97 18.26 -3.69 -8.58
N ASP A 98 19.18 -4.55 -9.00
CA ASP A 98 19.12 -5.19 -10.31
C ASP A 98 18.23 -6.43 -10.26
N TYR A 99 17.40 -6.59 -11.29
CA TYR A 99 16.72 -7.86 -11.54
C TYR A 99 17.70 -8.90 -12.08
N ASN A 100 17.77 -10.05 -11.43
CA ASN A 100 18.58 -11.18 -11.89
C ASN A 100 17.75 -12.47 -11.94
N PRO A 101 17.24 -12.88 -13.12
CA PRO A 101 16.39 -14.07 -13.23
C PRO A 101 17.13 -15.39 -12.99
N LYS A 102 18.47 -15.38 -12.93
CA LYS A 102 19.27 -16.59 -12.68
C LYS A 102 19.34 -16.93 -11.19
N HIS A 103 19.22 -15.93 -10.31
CA HIS A 103 19.24 -16.14 -8.87
C HIS A 103 17.82 -16.44 -8.39
N LYS A 104 17.59 -17.68 -7.97
CA LYS A 104 16.28 -18.14 -7.48
C LYS A 104 16.15 -18.13 -5.95
N THR A 105 17.27 -17.93 -5.25
CA THR A 105 17.34 -17.97 -3.79
C THR A 105 18.12 -16.76 -3.28
N CYS A 106 17.88 -16.38 -2.03
CA CYS A 106 18.59 -15.30 -1.37
C CYS A 106 19.15 -15.81 -0.04
N PRO A 107 20.21 -16.63 -0.04
CA PRO A 107 20.61 -17.42 1.13
C PRO A 107 20.81 -16.61 2.40
N ARG A 108 21.36 -15.40 2.28
CA ARG A 108 21.60 -14.49 3.41
C ARG A 108 20.31 -13.94 4.00
N LEU A 109 19.32 -13.62 3.15
CA LEU A 109 18.04 -13.10 3.60
C LEU A 109 17.18 -14.24 4.15
N ASP A 110 17.25 -15.42 3.55
CA ASP A 110 16.62 -16.66 4.04
C ASP A 110 17.15 -17.03 5.43
N GLU A 111 18.47 -16.93 5.63
CA GLU A 111 19.12 -17.13 6.93
C GLU A 111 18.66 -16.09 7.95
N ILE A 112 18.65 -14.80 7.62
CA ILE A 112 18.20 -13.75 8.53
C ILE A 112 16.73 -13.99 8.89
N PHE A 113 15.86 -14.20 7.91
CA PHE A 113 14.42 -14.31 8.13
C PHE A 113 14.03 -15.56 8.92
N SER A 114 14.72 -16.69 8.69
CA SER A 114 14.50 -17.91 9.48
C SER A 114 14.93 -17.80 10.95
N GLN A 115 15.76 -16.81 11.29
CA GLN A 115 16.09 -16.49 12.68
C GLN A 115 15.06 -15.56 13.35
N LEU A 116 14.21 -14.90 12.56
CA LEU A 116 13.21 -13.94 13.07
C LEU A 116 11.87 -14.59 13.40
N VAL A 117 11.46 -15.58 12.60
CA VAL A 117 10.14 -16.19 12.67
C VAL A 117 10.22 -17.71 12.46
N THR A 118 9.13 -18.39 12.76
CA THR A 118 8.99 -19.83 12.47
C THR A 118 8.92 -20.08 10.96
N ALA A 119 9.18 -21.32 10.53
CA ALA A 119 9.10 -21.69 9.11
C ALA A 119 7.70 -21.46 8.50
N GLU A 120 6.65 -21.49 9.31
CA GLU A 120 5.26 -21.26 8.90
C GLU A 120 5.00 -19.79 8.58
N ASP A 121 5.60 -18.87 9.33
CA ASP A 121 5.46 -17.42 9.19
C ASP A 121 6.49 -16.81 8.22
N LEU A 122 7.51 -17.58 7.84
CA LEU A 122 8.56 -17.15 6.93
C LEU A 122 8.03 -16.52 5.62
N PRO A 123 6.98 -17.05 4.95
CA PRO A 123 6.41 -16.42 3.77
C PRO A 123 5.95 -14.98 4.00
N ILE A 124 5.39 -14.66 5.18
CA ILE A 124 4.86 -13.33 5.51
C ILE A 124 5.98 -12.28 5.47
N LEU A 125 7.20 -12.64 5.89
CA LEU A 125 8.37 -11.76 5.82
C LEU A 125 8.79 -11.43 4.37
N TYR A 126 8.46 -12.26 3.39
CA TYR A 126 8.67 -11.92 1.97
C TYR A 126 7.49 -11.17 1.38
N GLU A 127 6.27 -11.46 1.85
CA GLU A 127 5.05 -10.80 1.37
C GLU A 127 5.01 -9.31 1.69
N ILE A 128 5.47 -8.89 2.87
CA ILE A 128 5.50 -7.47 3.25
C ILE A 128 6.36 -6.62 2.29
N PRO A 129 7.65 -6.91 2.04
CA PRO A 129 8.45 -6.17 1.07
C PRO A 129 7.90 -6.31 -0.36
N ALA A 130 7.36 -7.49 -0.74
CA ALA A 130 6.70 -7.65 -2.04
C ALA A 130 5.47 -6.73 -2.18
N TYR A 131 4.68 -6.58 -1.12
CA TYR A 131 3.55 -5.66 -1.07
C TYR A 131 4.00 -4.19 -1.13
N CYS A 132 5.16 -3.86 -0.58
CA CYS A 132 5.75 -2.53 -0.71
C CYS A 132 6.05 -2.17 -2.17
N LEU A 133 6.52 -3.13 -2.97
CA LEU A 133 6.79 -2.94 -4.38
C LEU A 133 5.52 -2.66 -5.21
N TRP A 134 4.34 -3.02 -4.70
CA TRP A 134 3.06 -2.75 -5.34
C TRP A 134 2.60 -1.33 -5.04
N ARG A 135 2.57 -0.49 -6.08
CA ARG A 135 2.26 0.93 -5.98
C ARG A 135 0.76 1.24 -5.96
N SER A 136 -0.01 0.35 -5.34
CA SER A 136 -1.41 0.54 -4.97
C SER A 136 -1.76 -0.33 -3.77
N TYR A 137 -2.94 -0.16 -3.17
CA TYR A 137 -3.39 -0.90 -1.98
C TYR A 137 -4.47 -1.93 -2.32
N PRO A 138 -4.13 -3.12 -2.85
CA PRO A 138 -5.14 -4.11 -3.18
C PRO A 138 -5.73 -4.83 -1.95
N GLU A 139 -5.05 -4.81 -0.80
CA GLU A 139 -5.51 -5.53 0.41
C GLU A 139 -5.89 -4.61 1.58
N ASN A 140 -5.78 -3.28 1.44
CA ASN A 140 -6.07 -2.31 2.50
C ASN A 140 -5.40 -2.60 3.86
N LYS A 141 -4.16 -3.12 3.85
CA LYS A 141 -3.41 -3.52 5.06
C LYS A 141 -2.30 -2.54 5.42
N MET A 142 -2.11 -2.31 6.72
CA MET A 142 -0.85 -1.82 7.30
C MET A 142 -0.17 -2.95 8.07
N PHE A 143 1.12 -2.81 8.35
CA PHE A 143 1.87 -3.81 9.12
C PHE A 143 2.37 -3.21 10.43
N THR A 144 2.28 -4.01 11.48
CA THR A 144 2.88 -3.70 12.77
C THR A 144 3.85 -4.82 13.14
N LEU A 145 5.12 -4.47 13.29
CA LEU A 145 6.12 -5.36 13.85
C LEU A 145 6.18 -5.10 15.35
N TRP A 146 5.80 -6.09 16.15
CA TRP A 146 5.70 -5.93 17.61
C TRP A 146 6.31 -7.10 18.39
N GLY A 147 6.67 -6.84 19.64
CA GLY A 147 7.22 -7.83 20.57
C GLY A 147 8.29 -7.25 21.49
N GLU A 148 8.36 -7.76 22.73
CA GLU A 148 9.38 -7.37 23.71
C GLU A 148 10.70 -8.11 23.41
N GLY A 149 11.76 -7.37 23.04
CA GLY A 149 13.07 -7.95 22.72
C GLY A 149 13.80 -7.23 21.57
N ARG A 150 15.15 -7.29 21.59
CA ARG A 150 16.04 -6.54 20.68
C ARG A 150 16.48 -7.32 19.44
N HIS A 151 16.64 -6.56 18.35
CA HIS A 151 17.33 -6.82 17.07
C HIS A 151 16.52 -7.30 15.87
N GLY A 152 15.47 -8.11 16.03
CA GLY A 152 14.78 -8.67 14.87
C GLY A 152 13.98 -7.66 14.04
N LYS A 153 13.17 -6.83 14.71
CA LYS A 153 12.29 -5.83 14.08
C LYS A 153 13.09 -4.78 13.32
N THR A 154 14.11 -4.22 13.97
CA THR A 154 14.99 -3.21 13.37
C THR A 154 15.78 -3.79 12.20
N GLN A 155 16.35 -5.00 12.34
CA GLN A 155 17.09 -5.64 11.26
C GLN A 155 16.21 -5.94 10.05
N TYR A 156 14.97 -6.38 10.28
CA TYR A 156 14.00 -6.58 9.23
C TYR A 156 13.58 -5.27 8.56
N GLY A 157 13.33 -4.21 9.34
CA GLY A 157 13.12 -2.86 8.82
C GLY A 157 14.27 -2.39 7.94
N GLU A 158 15.52 -2.56 8.38
CA GLU A 158 16.72 -2.24 7.60
C GLU A 158 16.82 -3.07 6.31
N ALA A 159 16.42 -4.34 6.31
CA ALA A 159 16.37 -5.16 5.10
C ALA A 159 15.39 -4.58 4.06
N ILE A 160 14.21 -4.12 4.50
CA ILE A 160 13.24 -3.45 3.63
C ILE A 160 13.80 -2.11 3.13
N ILE A 161 14.44 -1.33 4.00
CA ILE A 161 15.09 -0.06 3.61
C ILE A 161 16.17 -0.30 2.56
N TYR A 162 16.97 -1.37 2.69
CA TYR A 162 18.00 -1.73 1.73
C TYR A 162 17.40 -2.11 0.37
N LEU A 163 16.31 -2.88 0.37
CA LEU A 163 15.59 -3.25 -0.85
C LEU A 163 15.00 -2.03 -1.57
N LEU A 164 14.34 -1.14 -0.81
CA LEU A 164 13.61 -0.01 -1.38
C LEU A 164 14.53 1.18 -1.69
N GLY A 165 15.61 1.35 -0.95
CA GLY A 165 16.45 2.55 -0.97
C GLY A 165 15.90 3.66 -0.06
N LYS A 166 16.80 4.39 0.60
CA LYS A 166 16.46 5.45 1.57
C LYS A 166 15.66 6.61 0.97
N GLU A 167 15.80 6.84 -0.33
CA GLU A 167 15.07 7.85 -1.08
C GLU A 167 13.58 7.52 -1.32
N ASN A 168 13.23 6.23 -1.20
CA ASN A 168 11.91 5.69 -1.49
C ASN A 168 11.11 5.42 -0.20
N ILE A 169 11.63 5.83 0.96
CA ILE A 169 11.00 5.63 2.27
C ILE A 169 10.77 6.94 3.03
N THR A 170 9.87 6.89 4.02
CA THR A 170 9.75 7.87 5.11
C THR A 170 9.83 7.17 6.46
N ALA A 171 10.00 7.94 7.54
CA ALA A 171 10.18 7.40 8.89
C ALA A 171 9.28 8.08 9.94
N TRP A 172 8.02 8.37 9.59
CA TRP A 172 7.06 8.95 10.52
C TRP A 172 6.59 7.91 11.53
N SER A 173 6.50 8.34 12.79
CA SER A 173 5.91 7.57 13.89
C SER A 173 4.41 7.41 13.74
N SER A 174 3.82 6.50 14.50
CA SER A 174 2.38 6.27 14.52
C SER A 174 1.59 7.55 14.85
N LYS A 175 2.17 8.41 15.68
CA LYS A 175 1.57 9.69 16.11
C LYS A 175 1.72 10.80 15.05
N GLY A 176 2.76 10.74 14.23
CA GLY A 176 3.08 11.79 13.24
C GLY A 176 2.41 11.60 11.88
N LEU A 177 2.03 10.37 11.52
CA LEU A 177 1.47 10.05 10.20
C LEU A 177 0.19 10.82 9.83
N GLY A 178 -0.57 11.34 10.80
CA GLY A 178 -1.77 12.17 10.54
C GLY A 178 -1.47 13.64 10.23
N GLU A 179 -0.23 14.08 10.40
CA GLU A 179 0.12 15.50 10.22
C GLU A 179 0.25 15.86 8.75
N LYS A 180 -0.36 16.96 8.31
CA LYS A 180 -0.35 17.41 6.90
C LYS A 180 1.03 17.55 6.25
N PHE A 181 2.06 17.88 7.03
CA PHE A 181 3.44 17.95 6.55
C PHE A 181 4.08 16.57 6.43
N ALA A 182 3.69 15.62 7.29
CA ALA A 182 4.11 14.23 7.18
C ALA A 182 3.49 13.60 5.94
N LEU A 183 2.20 13.82 5.71
CA LEU A 183 1.48 13.36 4.52
C LEU A 183 2.17 13.81 3.23
N ALA A 184 2.64 15.07 3.17
CA ALA A 184 3.33 15.57 1.97
C ALA A 184 4.59 14.76 1.62
N THR A 185 5.26 14.16 2.60
CA THR A 185 6.47 13.35 2.36
C THR A 185 6.17 11.94 1.84
N LEU A 186 4.93 11.46 1.98
CA LEU A 186 4.51 10.13 1.52
C LEU A 186 4.36 10.05 0.00
N GLN A 187 4.33 11.20 -0.66
CA GLN A 187 4.22 11.29 -2.12
C GLN A 187 5.40 10.57 -2.78
N ASP A 188 5.08 9.67 -3.71
CA ASP A 188 6.04 8.87 -4.48
C ASP A 188 6.99 8.02 -3.62
N LYS A 189 6.52 7.54 -2.46
CA LYS A 189 7.27 6.64 -1.57
C LYS A 189 6.67 5.25 -1.57
N TYR A 190 7.54 4.24 -1.42
CA TYR A 190 7.16 2.83 -1.36
C TYR A 190 6.75 2.39 0.04
N ALA A 191 7.36 2.96 1.09
CA ALA A 191 7.02 2.62 2.46
C ALA A 191 7.24 3.79 3.43
N ASN A 192 6.44 3.82 4.49
CA ASN A 192 6.78 4.52 5.72
C ASN A 192 7.19 3.46 6.75
N ILE A 193 8.42 3.52 7.24
CA ILE A 193 8.94 2.62 8.26
C ILE A 193 9.17 3.43 9.54
N GLY A 194 8.20 3.37 10.45
CA GLY A 194 8.24 4.11 11.70
C GLY A 194 9.38 3.65 12.61
N SER A 195 9.94 4.58 13.38
CA SER A 195 10.92 4.23 14.43
C SER A 195 10.28 3.31 15.48
N GLU A 196 11.11 2.53 16.20
CA GLU A 196 10.62 1.66 17.25
C GLU A 196 10.03 2.47 18.43
N GLU A 197 8.74 2.31 18.67
CA GLU A 197 8.00 2.99 19.73
C GLU A 197 7.72 2.05 20.92
N SER A 198 7.91 2.55 22.15
CA SER A 198 7.54 1.78 23.36
C SER A 198 6.03 1.50 23.43
N ALA A 199 5.23 2.46 22.98
CA ALA A 199 3.79 2.33 22.80
C ALA A 199 3.37 3.16 21.58
N MET A 200 2.82 2.47 20.58
CA MET A 200 2.27 3.11 19.39
C MET A 200 0.86 3.62 19.69
N THR A 201 0.57 4.83 19.22
CA THR A 201 -0.76 5.42 19.27
C THR A 201 -1.10 6.04 17.93
N ILE A 202 -2.22 5.65 17.36
CA ILE A 202 -2.77 6.22 16.14
C ILE A 202 -3.73 7.33 16.53
N LYS A 203 -3.37 8.57 16.23
CA LYS A 203 -4.23 9.74 16.50
C LYS A 203 -5.35 9.86 15.47
N ASP A 204 -5.00 9.73 14.20
CA ASP A 204 -5.92 9.94 13.09
C ASP A 204 -6.14 8.64 12.31
N VAL A 205 -7.14 7.89 12.75
CA VAL A 205 -7.53 6.63 12.11
C VAL A 205 -8.15 6.90 10.73
N ALA A 206 -8.81 8.04 10.54
CA ALA A 206 -9.46 8.37 9.28
C ALA A 206 -8.40 8.56 8.18
N VAL A 207 -7.35 9.35 8.46
CA VAL A 207 -6.24 9.53 7.53
C VAL A 207 -5.53 8.22 7.23
N LEU A 208 -5.29 7.36 8.22
CA LEU A 208 -4.72 6.04 7.94
C LEU A 208 -5.62 5.16 7.07
N LYS A 209 -6.95 5.21 7.26
CA LYS A 209 -7.91 4.51 6.41
C LYS A 209 -7.92 5.05 4.99
N ASP A 210 -7.76 6.36 4.81
CA ASP A 210 -7.66 6.96 3.50
C ASP A 210 -6.37 6.52 2.80
N ILE A 211 -5.23 6.51 3.51
CA ILE A 211 -3.95 6.02 2.98
C ILE A 211 -4.05 4.53 2.61
N THR A 212 -4.46 3.68 3.55
CA THR A 212 -4.49 2.23 3.32
C THR A 212 -5.61 1.82 2.39
N GLY A 213 -6.68 2.60 2.28
CA GLY A 213 -7.79 2.37 1.35
C GLY A 213 -7.49 2.77 -0.10
N GLY A 214 -6.30 3.34 -0.38
CA GLY A 214 -5.98 3.90 -1.70
C GLY A 214 -6.78 5.15 -2.04
N GLY A 215 -7.24 5.88 -1.02
CA GLY A 215 -7.95 7.16 -1.16
C GLY A 215 -7.01 8.32 -1.49
N THR A 216 -7.55 9.38 -2.07
CA THR A 216 -6.85 10.65 -2.24
C THR A 216 -6.77 11.36 -0.89
N ILE A 217 -5.57 11.81 -0.52
CA ILE A 217 -5.34 12.60 0.69
C ILE A 217 -4.92 14.03 0.34
N THR A 218 -5.27 14.99 1.19
CA THR A 218 -4.78 16.36 1.09
C THR A 218 -3.54 16.54 1.96
N ALA A 219 -2.46 17.01 1.36
CA ALA A 219 -1.21 17.29 2.05
C ALA A 219 -0.77 18.75 1.83
N GLN A 220 0.19 19.20 2.63
CA GLN A 220 0.70 20.57 2.52
C GLN A 220 2.22 20.61 2.72
N ASN A 221 2.91 21.23 1.77
CA ASN A 221 4.30 21.65 1.95
C ASN A 221 4.36 23.00 2.69
N LYS A 222 5.38 23.22 3.53
CA LYS A 222 5.54 24.50 4.25
C LYS A 222 5.54 25.67 3.26
N PHE A 223 4.74 26.69 3.58
CA PHE A 223 4.60 27.91 2.80
C PHE A 223 4.10 27.71 1.36
N LYS A 224 3.47 26.57 1.05
CA LYS A 224 2.85 26.28 -0.25
C LYS A 224 1.36 25.99 -0.10
N ASN A 225 0.65 26.05 -1.22
CA ASN A 225 -0.74 25.64 -1.29
C ASN A 225 -0.87 24.13 -0.99
N PRO A 226 -1.98 23.72 -0.35
CA PRO A 226 -2.32 22.30 -0.25
C PRO A 226 -2.41 21.66 -1.64
N PHE A 227 -2.12 20.37 -1.69
CA PHE A 227 -2.23 19.56 -2.89
C PHE A 227 -2.80 18.20 -2.51
N GLU A 228 -3.36 17.53 -3.50
CA GLU A 228 -3.98 16.22 -3.34
C GLU A 228 -3.20 15.18 -4.13
N PHE A 229 -3.06 13.99 -3.56
CA PHE A 229 -2.48 12.83 -4.25
C PHE A 229 -2.96 11.53 -3.61
N THR A 230 -2.84 10.43 -4.33
CA THR A 230 -3.12 9.09 -3.82
C THR A 230 -1.80 8.43 -3.41
N PRO A 231 -1.56 8.21 -2.11
CA PRO A 231 -0.34 7.56 -1.65
C PRO A 231 -0.40 6.07 -2.00
N PHE A 232 0.77 5.51 -2.32
CA PHE A 232 0.93 4.07 -2.45
C PHE A 232 1.88 3.47 -1.40
N CYS A 233 2.52 4.31 -0.59
CA CYS A 233 3.49 3.88 0.42
C CYS A 233 2.85 2.94 1.44
N LYS A 234 3.50 1.82 1.75
CA LYS A 234 3.01 0.90 2.79
C LYS A 234 3.41 1.39 4.17
N ILE A 235 2.44 1.43 5.07
CA ILE A 235 2.68 1.83 6.46
C ILE A 235 3.17 0.60 7.24
N ILE A 236 4.40 0.69 7.73
CA ILE A 236 5.05 -0.30 8.59
C ILE A 236 5.41 0.41 9.89
N LEU A 237 4.82 -0.03 11.00
CA LEU A 237 5.10 0.50 12.33
C LEU A 237 5.86 -0.54 13.15
N MET A 238 6.71 -0.07 14.05
CA MET A 238 7.52 -0.92 14.92
C MET A 238 7.33 -0.50 16.36
N GLY A 239 7.15 -1.47 17.27
CA GLY A 239 7.13 -1.17 18.69
C GLY A 239 7.09 -2.40 19.59
N ASN A 240 6.92 -2.17 20.88
CA ASN A 240 6.84 -3.28 21.85
C ASN A 240 5.43 -3.85 21.99
N ARG A 241 4.42 -3.05 21.64
CA ARG A 241 3.00 -3.38 21.79
C ARG A 241 2.25 -2.97 20.53
N LEU A 242 1.13 -3.62 20.26
CA LEU A 242 0.23 -3.24 19.17
C LEU A 242 -0.23 -1.78 19.31
N PRO A 243 -0.48 -1.08 18.19
CA PRO A 243 -0.96 0.29 18.21
C PRO A 243 -2.35 0.36 18.85
N THR A 244 -2.52 1.34 19.74
CA THR A 244 -3.84 1.69 20.26
C THR A 244 -4.40 2.88 19.51
N SER A 245 -5.72 3.01 19.49
CA SER A 245 -6.41 4.22 19.03
C SER A 245 -7.47 4.62 20.03
N PRO A 246 -7.67 5.94 20.27
CA PRO A 246 -8.76 6.43 21.12
C PRO A 246 -10.16 6.11 20.59
N ILE A 247 -10.28 5.74 19.30
CA ILE A 247 -11.57 5.62 18.58
C ILE A 247 -11.87 4.14 18.20
N LEU A 248 -11.04 3.17 18.59
CA LEU A 248 -11.20 1.79 18.12
C LEU A 248 -12.13 0.96 19.03
N ASP A 249 -13.37 0.79 18.55
CA ASP A 249 -14.15 -0.44 18.74
C ASP A 249 -13.62 -1.48 17.72
N ASP A 250 -12.85 -2.45 18.21
CA ASP A 250 -12.63 -3.85 17.79
C ASP A 250 -12.42 -4.28 16.32
N ALA A 251 -12.28 -3.40 15.32
CA ALA A 251 -12.29 -3.85 13.92
C ALA A 251 -10.94 -4.07 13.20
N TRP A 252 -9.77 -3.83 13.81
CA TRP A 252 -8.50 -3.80 13.04
C TRP A 252 -7.22 -4.29 13.78
N ILE A 253 -7.32 -5.21 14.73
CA ILE A 253 -6.14 -5.95 15.22
C ILE A 253 -5.99 -7.25 14.45
#